data_AF-A0A7C5MH85-F1
#
_entry.id   AF-A0A7C5MH85-F1
#
_cell.length_a   1.000
_cell.length_b   1.000
_cell.length_c   1.000
_cell.angle_alpha   90.00
_cell.angle_beta   90.00
_cell.angle_gamma   90.00
#
_symmetry.space_group_name_H-M   'P 1'
#
loop_
_entity.id
_entity.type
_entity.pdbx_description
1 polymer ?
#
loop_
_entity_poly.entity_id
_entity_poly.type
_entity_poly.pdbx_seq_one_letter_code
_entity_poly.pdbx_strand_id
1 'polypeptide(L)'
;MMTDSNKLFWTRAGLAVLAGLVSGIMNFADETAYYGVLLIIWVYLISYYIGKNIIFGNKPVDRSTLIMTGIGTYIMLSLFSWILYYTLHYVNFI
;
A
#
# COMPACT_ATOMS: atom_id res chain seq x y z
N MET A 1 -24.80 -1.17 2.38
CA MET A 1 -24.28 -1.36 1.00
C MET A 1 -22.95 -0.61 0.91
N MET A 2 -21.80 -1.31 0.85
CA MET A 2 -20.50 -0.62 0.66
C MET A 2 -20.41 -0.16 -0.80
N THR A 3 -20.15 1.14 -1.02
CA THR A 3 -19.91 1.71 -2.35
C THR A 3 -18.60 1.16 -2.93
N ASP A 4 -18.52 1.05 -4.26
CA ASP A 4 -17.37 0.46 -4.96
C ASP A 4 -16.05 1.23 -4.63
N SER A 5 -16.13 2.55 -4.42
CA SER A 5 -15.01 3.38 -3.95
C SER A 5 -14.53 3.02 -2.54
N ASN A 6 -15.43 2.61 -1.65
CA ASN A 6 -15.06 2.24 -0.28
C ASN A 6 -14.33 0.89 -0.26
N LYS A 7 -14.73 -0.06 -1.12
CA LYS A 7 -14.01 -1.32 -1.31
C LYS A 7 -12.60 -1.09 -1.83
N LEU A 8 -12.43 -0.17 -2.78
CA LEU A 8 -11.11 0.20 -3.31
C LEU A 8 -10.22 0.79 -2.21
N PHE A 9 -10.77 1.69 -1.39
CA PHE A 9 -10.06 2.29 -0.26
C PHE A 9 -9.55 1.23 0.73
N TRP A 10 -10.43 0.33 1.18
CA TRP A 10 -10.06 -0.74 2.13
C TRP A 10 -9.06 -1.74 1.54
N THR A 11 -9.19 -2.07 0.26
CA THR A 11 -8.23 -2.95 -0.44
C THR A 11 -6.84 -2.32 -0.45
N ARG A 12 -6.75 -1.01 -0.74
CA ARG A 12 -5.49 -0.26 -0.69
C ARG A 12 -4.94 -0.17 0.72
N ALA A 13 -5.78 0.07 1.72
CA ALA A 13 -5.34 0.11 3.12
C ALA A 13 -4.71 -1.24 3.55
N GLY A 14 -5.34 -2.37 3.19
CA GLY A 14 -4.77 -3.69 3.46
C GLY A 14 -3.45 -3.95 2.73
N LEU A 15 -3.39 -3.62 1.43
CA LEU A 15 -2.17 -3.75 0.63
C LEU A 15 -1.03 -2.85 1.14
N ALA A 16 -1.34 -1.65 1.64
CA ALA A 16 -0.37 -0.72 2.19
C ALA A 16 0.33 -1.30 3.42
N VAL A 17 -0.45 -1.87 4.35
CA VAL A 17 0.10 -2.51 5.56
C VAL A 17 0.97 -3.70 5.18
N LEU A 18 0.51 -4.54 4.23
CA LEU A 18 1.32 -5.66 3.74
C LEU A 18 2.62 -5.20 3.08
N ALA A 19 2.59 -4.16 2.24
CA ALA A 19 3.79 -3.60 1.62
C ALA A 19 4.78 -3.08 2.67
N GLY A 20 4.29 -2.33 3.67
CA GLY A 20 5.14 -1.81 4.74
C GLY A 20 5.74 -2.91 5.61
N LEU A 21 4.98 -3.96 5.93
CA LEU A 21 5.49 -5.13 6.66
C LEU A 21 6.54 -5.89 5.85
N VAL A 22 6.31 -6.13 4.56
CA VAL A 22 7.29 -6.83 3.70
C VAL A 22 8.58 -6.01 3.60
N SER A 23 8.49 -4.70 3.42
CA SER A 23 9.67 -3.82 3.41
C SER A 23 10.44 -3.86 4.74
N GLY A 24 9.70 -3.92 5.86
CA GLY A 24 10.28 -4.10 7.19
C GLY A 24 11.00 -5.44 7.35
N ILE A 25 10.33 -6.55 7.00
CA ILE A 25 10.87 -7.92 7.13
C ILE A 25 12.10 -8.12 6.26
N MET A 26 12.11 -7.56 5.04
CA MET A 26 13.27 -7.60 4.16
C MET A 26 14.43 -6.70 4.64
N ASN A 27 14.23 -5.97 5.74
CA ASN A 27 15.21 -5.08 6.34
C ASN A 27 15.75 -4.06 5.33
N PHE A 28 14.85 -3.54 4.48
CA PHE A 28 15.18 -2.39 3.66
C PHE A 28 15.35 -1.20 4.61
N ALA A 29 16.58 -0.90 4.98
CA ALA A 29 16.96 0.19 5.86
C ALA A 29 18.28 0.79 5.39
N ASP A 30 18.52 2.04 5.77
CA ASP A 30 19.72 2.81 5.44
C ASP A 30 20.07 2.79 3.94
N GLU A 31 21.10 2.03 3.55
CA GLU A 31 21.59 1.95 2.17
C GLU A 31 20.59 1.28 1.21
N THR A 32 19.72 0.41 1.72
CA THR A 32 18.73 -0.34 0.91
C THR A 32 17.33 0.24 0.99
N ALA A 33 17.13 1.37 1.68
CA ALA A 33 15.82 1.99 1.85
C ALA A 33 15.13 2.31 0.51
N TYR A 34 15.90 2.60 -0.54
CA TYR A 34 15.33 2.83 -1.87
C TYR A 34 14.58 1.60 -2.43
N TYR A 35 15.00 0.38 -2.10
CA TYR A 35 14.29 -0.84 -2.50
C TYR A 35 12.93 -0.97 -1.82
N GLY A 36 12.82 -0.58 -0.55
CA GLY A 36 11.54 -0.59 0.15
C GLY A 36 10.56 0.46 -0.39
N VAL A 37 11.05 1.63 -0.80
CA VAL A 37 10.22 2.65 -1.49
C VAL A 37 9.77 2.12 -2.85
N LEU A 38 10.66 1.51 -3.62
CA LEU A 38 10.32 0.87 -4.89
C LEU A 38 9.26 -0.23 -4.70
N LEU A 39 9.36 -1.04 -3.64
CA LEU A 39 8.38 -2.07 -3.33
C LEU A 39 6.99 -1.47 -3.07
N ILE A 40 6.90 -0.41 -2.26
CA ILE A 40 5.64 0.29 -1.99
C ILE A 40 5.00 0.81 -3.29
N ILE A 41 5.80 1.36 -4.20
CA ILE A 41 5.33 1.84 -5.52
C ILE A 41 4.84 0.67 -6.39
N TRP A 42 5.59 -0.43 -6.43
CA TRP A 42 5.21 -1.63 -7.19
C TRP A 42 3.90 -2.24 -6.71
N VAL A 43 3.73 -2.38 -5.39
CA VAL A 43 2.49 -2.88 -4.79
C VAL A 43 1.31 -1.93 -5.07
N TYR A 44 1.57 -0.62 -5.14
CA TYR A 44 0.54 0.34 -5.51
C TYR A 44 0.06 0.14 -6.96
N LEU A 45 0.98 -0.12 -7.89
CA LEU A 45 0.63 -0.47 -9.28
C LEU A 45 -0.23 -1.75 -9.33
N ILE A 46 0.11 -2.77 -8.53
CA ILE A 46 -0.69 -4.00 -8.44
C ILE A 46 -2.10 -3.68 -7.91
N SER A 47 -2.21 -2.78 -6.93
CA SER A 47 -3.52 -2.33 -6.41
C SER A 47 -4.40 -1.70 -7.49
N TYR A 48 -3.81 -1.00 -8.47
CA TYR A 48 -4.53 -0.43 -9.60
C TYR A 48 -5.15 -1.53 -10.48
N TYR A 49 -4.39 -2.58 -10.79
CA TYR A 49 -4.89 -3.73 -11.55
C TYR A 49 -6.01 -4.47 -10.81
N ILE A 50 -5.87 -4.65 -9.50
CA ILE A 50 -6.91 -5.26 -8.64
C ILE A 50 -8.18 -4.39 -8.65
N GLY A 51 -8.04 -3.07 -8.44
CA GLY A 51 -9.17 -2.16 -8.47
C GLY A 51 -9.91 -2.16 -9.82
N LYS A 52 -9.15 -2.14 -10.91
CA LYS A 52 -9.71 -2.17 -12.27
C LYS A 52 -10.43 -3.50 -12.55
N ASN A 53 -9.76 -4.63 -12.33
CA ASN A 53 -10.27 -5.92 -12.80
C ASN A 53 -11.27 -6.58 -11.82
N ILE A 54 -11.08 -6.42 -10.50
CA ILE A 54 -11.87 -7.13 -9.48
C ILE A 54 -13.01 -6.26 -8.94
N ILE A 55 -12.79 -4.97 -8.71
CA ILE A 55 -13.79 -4.10 -8.06
C ILE A 55 -14.74 -3.47 -9.09
N PHE A 56 -14.18 -2.83 -10.11
CA PHE A 56 -14.98 -2.13 -11.12
C PHE A 56 -15.28 -2.98 -12.36
N GLY A 57 -14.44 -3.97 -12.67
CA GLY A 57 -14.63 -4.89 -13.78
C GLY A 57 -14.79 -4.14 -15.11
N ASN A 58 -15.97 -4.28 -15.73
CA ASN A 58 -16.32 -3.66 -17.01
C ASN A 58 -17.10 -2.34 -16.87
N LYS A 59 -17.29 -1.82 -15.65
CA LYS A 59 -18.00 -0.55 -15.44
C LYS A 59 -17.12 0.62 -15.93
N PRO A 60 -17.70 1.60 -16.65
CA PRO A 60 -16.97 2.81 -16.99
C PRO A 60 -16.68 3.59 -15.72
N VAL A 61 -15.39 3.66 -15.34
CA VAL A 61 -14.89 4.48 -14.24
C VAL A 61 -13.77 5.35 -14.74
N ASP A 62 -13.81 6.62 -14.33
CA ASP A 62 -12.74 7.56 -14.61
C ASP A 62 -11.43 7.07 -14.02
N ARG A 63 -10.41 6.98 -14.89
CA ARG A 63 -9.07 6.51 -14.52
C ARG A 63 -8.46 7.37 -13.42
N SER A 64 -8.78 8.66 -13.41
CA SER A 64 -8.38 9.62 -12.37
C SER A 64 -8.96 9.24 -11.01
N THR A 65 -10.23 8.85 -10.94
CA THR A 65 -10.87 8.35 -9.71
C THR A 65 -10.17 7.09 -9.23
N LEU A 66 -9.90 6.13 -10.12
CA LEU A 66 -9.25 4.89 -9.75
C LEU A 66 -7.82 5.12 -9.22
N ILE A 67 -7.11 6.14 -9.70
CA ILE A 67 -5.75 6.48 -9.23
C ILE A 67 -5.80 7.34 -7.97
N MET A 68 -6.47 8.49 -7.98
CA MET A 68 -6.45 9.44 -6.85
C MET A 68 -7.11 8.90 -5.57
N THR A 69 -8.11 8.01 -5.66
CA THR A 69 -8.85 7.57 -4.46
C THR A 69 -7.95 6.80 -3.49
N GLY A 70 -7.63 7.40 -2.35
CA GLY A 70 -6.89 6.72 -1.28
C GLY A 70 -5.39 6.56 -1.52
N ILE A 71 -4.79 7.33 -2.44
CA ILE A 71 -3.33 7.31 -2.67
C ILE A 71 -2.55 7.78 -1.43
N GLY A 72 -3.02 8.86 -0.79
CA GLY A 72 -2.39 9.40 0.42
C GLY A 72 -2.48 8.41 1.58
N THR A 73 -3.65 7.80 1.78
CA THR A 73 -3.84 6.78 2.81
C THR A 73 -2.95 5.56 2.60
N TYR A 74 -2.82 5.10 1.35
CA TYR A 74 -1.92 4.00 1.02
C TYR A 74 -0.47 4.31 1.42
N ILE A 75 0.05 5.47 0.99
CA ILE A 75 1.43 5.87 1.28
C ILE A 75 1.63 6.02 2.79
N MET A 76 0.74 6.73 3.48
CA MET A 76 0.84 6.95 4.93
C MET A 76 0.82 5.64 5.73
N LEU A 77 -0.09 4.72 5.42
CA LEU A 77 -0.16 3.42 6.10
C LEU A 77 1.07 2.55 5.82
N SER A 78 1.56 2.53 4.58
CA SER A 78 2.74 1.74 4.24
C SER A 78 4.01 2.24 4.96
N LEU A 79 4.22 3.55 5.00
CA LEU A 79 5.34 4.16 5.71
C LEU A 79 5.19 3.99 7.23
N PHE A 80 4.00 4.23 7.77
CA PHE A 80 3.71 4.01 9.18
C PHE A 80 4.01 2.57 9.58
N SER A 81 3.52 1.58 8.82
CA SER A 81 3.75 0.16 9.09
C SER A 81 5.23 -0.22 9.00
N TRP A 82 5.97 0.35 8.04
CA TRP A 82 7.40 0.08 7.89
C TRP A 82 8.23 0.69 9.03
N ILE A 83 7.96 1.94 9.40
CA ILE A 83 8.61 2.61 10.54
C ILE A 83 8.28 1.88 11.85
N LEU A 84 7.02 1.47 12.03
CA LEU A 84 6.59 0.70 13.20
C LEU A 84 7.35 -0.62 13.27
N TYR A 85 7.47 -1.35 12.17
CA TYR A 85 8.25 -2.59 12.12
C TYR A 85 9.73 -2.35 12.46
N TYR A 86 10.34 -1.35 11.83
CA TYR A 86 11.74 -0.99 12.08
C TYR A 86 11.97 -0.62 13.55
N THR A 87 11.04 0.12 14.16
CA THR A 87 11.10 0.50 15.57
C THR A 87 10.96 -0.73 16.48
N LEU A 88 10.01 -1.62 16.20
CA LEU A 88 9.82 -2.82 17.02
C LEU A 88 11.00 -3.79 16.95
N HIS A 89 11.58 -3.98 15.76
CA HIS A 89 12.60 -5.01 15.54
C HIS A 89 14.03 -4.50 15.73
N TYR A 90 14.33 -3.27 15.32
CA TYR A 90 15.70 -2.76 15.28
C TYR A 90 16.06 -1.90 16.50
N VAL A 91 15.09 -1.21 17.10
CA VAL A 91 15.31 -0.30 18.24
C VAL A 91 15.22 -1.02 19.60
N ASN A 92 15.17 -2.36 19.63
CA ASN A 92 15.16 -3.19 20.85
C ASN A 92 13.95 -2.94 21.77
N PHE A 93 12.82 -3.58 21.49
CA PHE A 93 11.79 -3.84 22.50
C PHE A 93 11.59 -5.34 22.81
N ILE A 94 12.38 -6.24 22.21
CA ILE A 94 12.53 -7.66 22.57
C ILE A 94 14.00 -8.05 22.41
#